data_AF-A0A917KH79-F1
#
_entry.id   AF-A0A917KH79-F1
#
_cell.length_a   1.000
_cell.length_b   1.000
_cell.length_c   1.000
_cell.angle_alpha   90.00
_cell.angle_beta   90.00
_cell.angle_gamma   90.00
#
_symmetry.space_group_name_H-M   'P 1'
#
loop_
_entity.id
_entity.type
_entity.pdbx_description
1 polymer ?
#
loop_
_entity_poly.entity_id
_entity_poly.type
_entity_poly.pdbx_seq_one_letter_code
_entity_poly.pdbx_strand_id
1 'polypeptide(L)'
;MTDAGIDVEARTEALTDTRPDTRPTKIMYVAEATAHGGRDGDVTSQDGQLALKVAMPPQLGGDGNGTNPEQLFAAGYSSCFHNALVLVGRREGYDLTGSTVAAKVGIGPNKQRGYGLAVALSVSLPILDQDIAAKLVDAAHMVCPYSNATRDNIDVTIILG
;
A
#
# COMPACT_ATOMS: atom_id res chain seq x y z
N MET A 1 15.62 -25.19 -7.37
CA MET A 1 14.65 -24.21 -7.93
C MET A 1 15.43 -22.92 -8.11
N THR A 2 15.54 -22.43 -9.33
CA THR A 2 16.25 -21.19 -9.67
C THR A 2 15.61 -20.03 -8.91
N ASP A 3 16.41 -19.30 -8.14
CA ASP A 3 16.05 -18.02 -7.52
C ASP A 3 15.65 -17.05 -8.63
N ALA A 4 14.34 -16.93 -8.89
CA ALA A 4 13.78 -15.96 -9.81
C ALA A 4 13.81 -14.59 -9.12
N GLY A 5 15.01 -14.05 -8.95
CA GLY A 5 15.23 -12.75 -8.30
C GLY A 5 14.51 -11.62 -9.03
N ILE A 6 14.13 -10.59 -8.28
CA ILE A 6 13.55 -9.35 -8.85
C ILE A 6 14.65 -8.65 -9.67
N ASP A 7 14.58 -8.77 -10.99
CA ASP A 7 15.53 -8.13 -11.91
C ASP A 7 15.10 -6.69 -12.26
N VAL A 8 15.96 -5.72 -11.92
CA VAL A 8 15.76 -4.29 -12.22
C VAL A 8 16.23 -3.91 -13.64
N GLU A 9 16.99 -4.77 -14.31
CA GLU A 9 17.57 -4.52 -15.64
C GLU A 9 16.74 -5.13 -16.79
N ALA A 10 15.81 -6.04 -16.49
CA ALA A 10 15.07 -6.85 -17.47
C ALA A 10 14.10 -6.10 -18.42
N ARG A 11 13.98 -4.77 -18.39
CA ARG A 11 13.00 -4.04 -19.22
C ARG A 11 13.62 -2.91 -20.02
N THR A 12 13.87 -3.21 -21.30
CA THR A 12 14.45 -2.30 -22.31
C THR A 12 13.41 -1.68 -23.26
N GLU A 13 12.11 -1.94 -23.08
CA GLU A 13 11.10 -1.35 -23.97
C GLU A 13 10.82 0.12 -23.64
N ALA A 14 10.92 0.96 -24.67
CA ALA A 14 10.61 2.38 -24.61
C ALA A 14 9.15 2.58 -24.18
N LEU A 15 8.96 3.05 -22.95
CA LEU A 15 7.67 3.44 -22.45
C LEU A 15 7.16 4.65 -23.25
N THR A 16 6.06 4.47 -23.97
CA THR A 16 5.18 5.59 -24.38
C THR A 16 4.41 6.15 -23.17
N ASP A 17 4.68 5.64 -21.97
CA ASP A 17 4.12 6.08 -20.71
C ASP A 17 4.83 7.35 -20.23
N THR A 18 4.09 8.45 -20.17
CA THR A 18 4.61 9.75 -19.73
C THR A 18 4.64 9.89 -18.21
N ARG A 19 4.23 8.87 -17.45
CA ARG A 19 4.23 8.92 -15.99
C ARG A 19 5.67 8.94 -15.43
N PRO A 20 5.92 9.62 -14.30
CA PRO A 20 7.20 9.56 -13.61
C PRO A 20 7.59 8.10 -13.31
N ASP A 21 8.82 7.72 -13.65
CA ASP A 21 9.32 6.39 -13.32
C ASP A 21 9.68 6.32 -11.83
N THR A 22 8.80 5.71 -11.04
CA THR A 22 8.99 5.52 -9.60
C THR A 22 9.44 4.10 -9.23
N ARG A 23 9.89 3.30 -10.21
CA ARG A 23 10.40 1.95 -9.97
C ARG A 23 11.78 2.00 -9.29
N PRO A 24 12.16 0.97 -8.51
CA PRO A 24 13.45 0.95 -7.85
C PRO A 24 14.59 0.81 -8.86
N THR A 25 15.63 1.63 -8.73
CA THR A 25 16.88 1.49 -9.50
C THR A 25 17.84 0.46 -8.90
N LYS A 26 17.59 0.04 -7.66
CA LYS A 26 18.32 -1.01 -6.96
C LYS A 26 17.41 -1.69 -5.94
N ILE A 27 17.43 -3.02 -5.90
CA ILE A 27 16.71 -3.79 -4.87
C ILE A 27 17.55 -3.79 -3.59
N MET A 28 16.97 -3.27 -2.51
CA MET A 28 17.61 -3.18 -1.19
C MET A 28 17.11 -4.25 -0.22
N TYR A 29 15.90 -4.76 -0.44
CA TYR A 29 15.25 -5.76 0.40
C TYR A 29 14.18 -6.50 -0.42
N VAL A 30 14.00 -7.78 -0.13
CA VAL A 30 12.96 -8.63 -0.74
C VAL A 30 12.13 -9.25 0.38
N ALA A 31 10.83 -8.96 0.38
CA ALA A 31 9.83 -9.69 1.14
C ALA A 31 9.20 -10.76 0.26
N GLU A 32 8.99 -11.96 0.81
CA GLU A 32 8.32 -13.06 0.11
C GLU A 32 7.20 -13.60 1.01
N ALA A 33 6.03 -13.86 0.43
CA ALA A 33 4.94 -14.55 1.10
C ALA A 33 4.28 -15.53 0.14
N THR A 34 3.93 -16.71 0.64
CA THR A 34 3.26 -17.76 -0.13
C THR A 34 1.82 -17.92 0.35
N ALA A 35 0.87 -17.91 -0.59
CA ALA A 35 -0.54 -18.19 -0.32
C ALA A 35 -0.94 -19.57 -0.84
N HIS A 36 -1.74 -20.31 -0.05
CA HIS A 36 -2.28 -21.63 -0.39
C HIS A 36 -3.80 -21.65 -0.18
N GLY A 37 -4.53 -22.51 -0.90
CA GLY A 37 -5.97 -22.73 -0.66
C GLY A 37 -6.93 -21.66 -1.21
N GLY A 38 -6.43 -20.59 -1.83
CA GLY A 38 -7.27 -19.58 -2.47
C GLY A 38 -8.06 -18.74 -1.47
N ARG A 39 -9.37 -18.56 -1.68
CA ARG A 39 -10.23 -17.71 -0.85
C ARG A 39 -10.76 -18.39 0.43
N ASP A 40 -10.29 -19.60 0.72
CA ASP A 40 -10.41 -20.28 2.02
C ASP A 40 -9.05 -20.91 2.31
N GLY A 41 -8.05 -20.05 2.46
CA GLY A 41 -6.65 -20.39 2.38
C GLY A 41 -5.84 -19.80 3.51
N ASP A 42 -4.53 -19.85 3.37
CA ASP A 42 -3.57 -19.26 4.31
C ASP A 42 -2.47 -18.54 3.54
N VAL A 43 -1.89 -17.51 4.14
CA VAL A 43 -0.72 -16.80 3.62
C VAL A 43 0.38 -16.76 4.68
N THR A 44 1.62 -17.07 4.29
CA THR A 44 2.77 -17.12 5.19
C THR A 44 3.98 -16.39 4.60
N SER A 45 4.65 -15.52 5.38
CA SER A 45 5.91 -14.88 4.97
C SER A 45 7.10 -15.84 5.08
N GLN A 46 8.17 -15.57 4.35
CA GLN A 46 9.39 -16.38 4.32
C GLN A 46 10.07 -16.55 5.70
N ASP A 47 9.82 -15.61 6.61
CA ASP A 47 10.32 -15.63 7.99
C ASP A 47 9.24 -16.03 9.02
N GLY A 48 8.03 -16.34 8.58
CA GLY A 48 6.90 -16.74 9.43
C GLY A 48 6.29 -15.63 10.30
N GLN A 49 6.74 -14.38 10.19
CA GLN A 49 6.19 -13.25 10.96
C GLN A 49 4.75 -12.92 10.55
N LEU A 50 4.38 -13.20 9.30
CA LEU A 50 2.99 -13.23 8.86
C LEU A 50 2.59 -14.69 8.66
N ALA A 51 1.57 -15.14 9.38
CA ALA A 51 0.93 -16.44 9.20
C ALA A 51 -0.58 -16.24 9.44
N LEU A 52 -1.33 -16.03 8.36
CA LEU A 52 -2.72 -15.55 8.43
C LEU A 52 -3.65 -16.44 7.62
N LYS A 53 -4.81 -16.78 8.20
CA LYS A 53 -5.94 -17.36 7.46
C LYS A 53 -6.55 -16.29 6.57
N VAL A 54 -6.80 -16.61 5.30
CA VAL A 54 -7.52 -15.76 4.35
C VAL A 54 -8.87 -16.37 4.00
N ALA A 55 -9.90 -15.54 3.99
CA ALA A 55 -11.28 -15.93 3.72
C ALA A 55 -11.97 -14.88 2.83
N MET A 56 -12.93 -15.32 2.02
CA MET A 56 -13.81 -14.39 1.31
C MET A 56 -14.74 -13.69 2.33
N PRO A 57 -14.91 -12.35 2.28
CA PRO A 57 -15.78 -11.66 3.20
C PRO A 57 -17.27 -11.94 2.90
N PRO A 58 -18.18 -11.78 3.89
CA PRO A 58 -19.60 -12.03 3.70
C PRO A 58 -20.24 -11.20 2.59
N GLN A 59 -19.79 -9.96 2.41
CA GLN A 59 -20.27 -9.06 1.36
C GLN A 59 -19.98 -9.57 -0.06
N LEU A 60 -19.04 -10.52 -0.20
CA LEU A 60 -18.71 -11.17 -1.46
C LEU A 60 -19.16 -12.65 -1.50
N GLY A 61 -19.90 -13.12 -0.49
CA GLY A 61 -20.46 -14.47 -0.44
C GLY A 61 -19.65 -15.51 0.31
N GLY A 62 -18.64 -15.11 1.09
CA GLY A 62 -17.88 -16.01 1.96
C GLY A 62 -18.38 -16.03 3.41
N ASP A 63 -17.67 -16.75 4.27
CA ASP A 63 -17.98 -16.87 5.70
C ASP A 63 -17.30 -15.78 6.56
N GLY A 64 -16.28 -15.10 6.03
CA GLY A 64 -15.50 -14.09 6.75
C GLY A 64 -14.57 -14.65 7.83
N ASN A 65 -14.28 -15.96 7.86
CA ASN A 65 -13.45 -16.61 8.88
C ASN A 65 -11.95 -16.45 8.61
N GLY A 66 -11.50 -15.21 8.39
CA GLY A 66 -10.11 -14.87 8.08
C GLY A 66 -9.97 -13.43 7.62
N THR A 67 -8.74 -13.00 7.37
CA THR A 67 -8.50 -11.72 6.68
C THR A 67 -8.73 -11.87 5.18
N ASN A 68 -8.50 -10.83 4.39
CA ASN A 68 -8.62 -10.84 2.94
C ASN A 68 -7.59 -9.92 2.29
N PRO A 69 -7.34 -10.05 0.97
CA PRO A 69 -6.39 -9.20 0.26
C PRO A 69 -6.67 -7.70 0.43
N GLU A 70 -7.92 -7.27 0.53
CA GLU A 70 -8.28 -5.87 0.69
C GLU A 70 -7.86 -5.33 2.07
N GLN A 71 -8.04 -6.11 3.14
CA GLN A 71 -7.54 -5.79 4.49
C GLN A 71 -6.02 -5.79 4.56
N LEU A 72 -5.36 -6.75 3.91
CA LEU A 72 -3.90 -6.80 3.83
C LEU A 72 -3.34 -5.58 3.08
N PHE A 73 -4.00 -5.17 1.99
CA PHE A 73 -3.67 -3.96 1.26
C PHE A 73 -3.90 -2.70 2.10
N ALA A 74 -4.99 -2.65 2.87
CA ALA A 74 -5.27 -1.55 3.78
C ALA A 74 -4.16 -1.41 4.84
N ALA A 75 -3.80 -2.52 5.49
CA ALA A 75 -2.74 -2.56 6.49
C ALA A 75 -1.39 -2.14 5.89
N GLY A 76 -1.03 -2.70 4.73
CA GLY A 76 0.19 -2.34 4.02
C GLY A 76 0.25 -0.86 3.64
N TYR A 77 -0.84 -0.32 3.08
CA TYR A 77 -0.88 1.08 2.64
C TYR A 77 -0.84 2.03 3.84
N SER A 78 -1.66 1.82 4.88
CA SER A 78 -1.64 2.71 6.06
C SER A 78 -0.28 2.74 6.74
N SER A 79 0.36 1.59 6.93
CA SER A 79 1.71 1.50 7.49
C SER A 79 2.76 2.15 6.59
N CYS A 80 2.68 1.94 5.28
CA CYS A 80 3.61 2.52 4.31
C CYS A 80 3.51 4.06 4.28
N PHE A 81 2.30 4.60 4.27
CA PHE A 81 2.06 6.04 4.26
C PHE A 81 2.43 6.71 5.59
N HIS A 82 2.14 6.07 6.73
CA HIS A 82 2.56 6.57 8.05
C HIS A 82 4.09 6.62 8.17
N ASN A 83 4.80 5.59 7.69
CA ASN A 83 6.27 5.62 7.63
C ASN A 83 6.79 6.77 6.75
N ALA A 84 6.14 7.04 5.62
CA ALA A 84 6.49 8.17 4.76
C ALA A 84 6.26 9.52 5.46
N LEU A 85 5.14 9.68 6.19
CA LEU A 85 4.86 10.87 7.02
C LEU A 85 5.95 11.09 8.08
N VAL A 86 6.30 10.03 8.83
CA VAL A 86 7.35 10.11 9.85
C VAL A 86 8.69 10.47 9.23
N LEU A 87 9.03 9.92 8.06
CA LEU A 87 10.26 10.25 7.34
C LEU A 87 10.31 11.73 6.92
N VAL A 88 9.27 12.24 6.26
CA VAL A 88 9.25 13.63 5.79
C VAL A 88 9.16 14.61 6.96
N GLY A 89 8.35 14.31 7.97
CA GLY A 89 8.24 15.13 9.19
C GLY A 89 9.58 15.26 9.92
N ARG A 90 10.33 14.16 10.06
CA ARG A 90 11.68 14.18 10.65
C ARG A 90 12.68 15.01 9.84
N ARG A 91 12.61 14.97 8.50
CA ARG A 91 13.50 15.78 7.64
C ARG A 91 13.26 17.27 7.82
N GLU A 92 12.01 17.66 8.02
CA GLU A 92 11.59 19.05 8.22
C GLU A 92 11.64 19.49 9.70
N GLY A 93 12.01 18.59 10.63
CA GLY A 93 12.15 18.90 12.06
C GLY A 93 10.85 19.00 12.85
N TYR A 94 9.77 18.37 12.38
CA TYR A 94 8.47 18.36 13.06
C TYR A 94 8.28 17.18 14.01
N ASP A 95 7.53 17.42 15.11
CA ASP A 95 7.04 16.37 16.01
C ASP A 95 5.72 15.78 15.48
N LEU A 96 5.71 14.46 15.29
CA LEU A 96 4.57 13.70 14.80
C LEU A 96 4.03 12.73 15.87
N THR A 97 4.32 12.99 17.15
CA THR A 97 3.79 12.20 18.26
C THR A 97 2.26 12.14 18.21
N GLY A 98 1.71 10.93 18.33
CA GLY A 98 0.26 10.69 18.22
C GLY A 98 -0.30 10.71 16.79
N SER A 99 0.55 10.87 15.76
CA SER A 99 0.10 10.76 14.37
C SER A 99 -0.44 9.38 14.03
N THR A 100 -1.47 9.33 13.18
CA THR A 100 -2.06 8.08 12.71
C THR A 100 -2.42 8.16 11.23
N VAL A 101 -2.43 7.00 10.57
CA VAL A 101 -3.02 6.82 9.25
C VAL A 101 -3.93 5.61 9.28
N ALA A 102 -5.18 5.78 8.86
CA ALA A 102 -6.10 4.70 8.59
C ALA A 102 -6.31 4.58 7.07
N ALA A 103 -6.43 3.35 6.57
CA ALA A 103 -6.76 3.10 5.17
C ALA A 103 -8.08 2.33 5.08
N LYS A 104 -8.96 2.79 4.19
CA LYS A 104 -10.13 2.05 3.72
C LYS A 104 -9.86 1.61 2.29
N VAL A 105 -10.06 0.33 2.01
CA VAL A 105 -9.86 -0.25 0.68
C VAL A 105 -11.19 -0.83 0.21
N GLY A 106 -11.67 -0.32 -0.91
CA GLY A 106 -12.82 -0.86 -1.62
C GLY A 106 -12.36 -1.75 -2.79
N ILE A 107 -13.15 -2.77 -3.11
CA ILE A 107 -13.02 -3.59 -4.31
C ILE A 107 -14.34 -3.59 -5.07
N GLY A 108 -14.28 -3.54 -6.40
CA GLY A 108 -15.46 -3.60 -7.26
C GLY A 108 -15.12 -4.04 -8.69
N PRO A 109 -16.12 -4.35 -9.53
CA PRO A 109 -15.88 -4.71 -10.93
C PRO A 109 -15.28 -3.53 -11.72
N ASN A 110 -14.35 -3.82 -12.63
CA ASN A 110 -13.78 -2.83 -13.54
C ASN A 110 -14.37 -2.97 -14.96
N LYS A 111 -14.01 -2.04 -15.86
CA LYS A 111 -14.51 -2.01 -17.25
C LYS A 111 -13.99 -3.14 -18.15
N GLN A 112 -13.01 -3.92 -17.69
CA GLN A 112 -12.35 -4.98 -18.45
C GLN A 112 -12.72 -6.39 -17.98
N ARG A 113 -13.92 -6.57 -17.39
CA ARG A 113 -14.38 -7.84 -16.82
C ARG A 113 -13.44 -8.41 -15.73
N GLY A 114 -12.72 -7.53 -15.04
CA GLY A 114 -11.94 -7.84 -13.84
C GLY A 114 -12.42 -7.04 -12.63
N TYR A 115 -11.55 -6.86 -11.65
CA TYR A 115 -11.80 -6.05 -10.45
C TYR A 115 -10.83 -4.87 -10.39
N GLY A 116 -11.25 -3.79 -9.72
CA GLY A 116 -10.42 -2.64 -9.38
C GLY A 116 -10.50 -2.36 -7.89
N LEU A 117 -9.47 -1.67 -7.38
CA LEU A 117 -9.44 -1.18 -6.01
C LEU A 117 -9.66 0.34 -5.99
N ALA A 118 -10.11 0.86 -4.86
CA ALA A 118 -10.10 2.29 -4.53
C ALA A 118 -9.72 2.47 -3.07
N VAL A 119 -9.02 3.54 -2.74
CA VAL A 119 -8.48 3.77 -1.39
C VAL A 119 -8.92 5.13 -0.85
N ALA A 120 -9.28 5.16 0.43
CA ALA A 120 -9.36 6.39 1.20
C ALA A 120 -8.40 6.31 2.40
N LEU A 121 -7.46 7.25 2.47
CA LEU A 121 -6.55 7.42 3.60
C LEU A 121 -7.09 8.53 4.52
N SER A 122 -7.15 8.27 5.81
CA SER A 122 -7.44 9.27 6.84
C SER A 122 -6.20 9.48 7.68
N VAL A 123 -5.63 10.67 7.61
CA VAL A 123 -4.40 11.06 8.30
C VAL A 123 -4.76 11.98 9.45
N SER A 124 -4.20 11.73 10.64
CA SER A 124 -4.29 12.64 11.78
C SER A 124 -2.89 13.04 12.24
N LEU A 125 -2.68 14.35 12.40
CA LEU A 125 -1.42 14.97 12.83
C LEU A 125 -1.72 15.96 13.97
N PRO A 126 -2.07 15.48 15.17
CA PRO A 126 -2.77 16.29 16.19
C PRO A 126 -1.94 17.43 16.79
N ILE A 127 -0.62 17.42 16.60
CA ILE A 127 0.30 18.43 17.13
C ILE A 127 0.55 19.56 16.12
N LEU A 128 0.35 19.30 14.82
CA LEU A 128 0.75 20.22 13.76
C LEU A 128 -0.41 21.10 13.32
N ASP A 129 -0.08 22.34 12.94
CA ASP A 129 -1.03 23.22 12.27
C ASP A 129 -1.50 22.61 10.95
N GLN A 130 -2.76 22.86 10.59
CA GLN A 130 -3.41 22.25 9.43
C GLN A 130 -2.65 22.47 8.12
N ASP A 131 -2.08 23.66 7.91
CA ASP A 131 -1.31 23.98 6.70
C ASP A 131 0.02 23.21 6.62
N ILE A 132 0.67 22.99 7.77
CA ILE A 132 1.91 22.21 7.85
C ILE A 132 1.58 20.74 7.63
N ALA A 133 0.53 20.26 8.30
CA ALA A 133 0.04 18.90 8.16
C ALA A 133 -0.31 18.55 6.71
N ALA A 134 -1.00 19.45 6.00
CA ALA A 134 -1.33 19.28 4.58
C ALA A 134 -0.06 19.15 3.72
N LYS A 135 0.94 20.03 3.91
CA LYS A 135 2.22 19.96 3.18
C LYS A 135 2.96 18.65 3.43
N LEU A 136 2.98 18.17 4.67
CA LEU A 136 3.61 16.88 5.00
C LEU A 136 2.85 15.69 4.39
N VAL A 137 1.52 15.74 4.34
CA VAL A 137 0.70 14.73 3.68
C VAL A 137 1.01 14.66 2.19
N ASP A 138 1.08 15.80 1.50
CA ASP A 138 1.42 15.87 0.08
C ASP A 138 2.84 15.32 -0.17
N ALA A 139 3.81 15.73 0.65
CA ALA A 139 5.18 15.23 0.57
C ALA A 139 5.27 13.71 0.82
N ALA A 140 4.55 13.20 1.81
CA ALA A 140 4.49 11.77 2.11
C ALA A 140 3.85 10.97 0.96
N HIS A 141 2.84 11.52 0.28
CA HIS A 141 2.21 10.87 -0.86
C HIS A 141 3.18 10.71 -2.06
N MET A 142 4.16 11.60 -2.21
CA MET A 142 5.21 11.49 -3.23
C MET A 142 6.30 10.47 -2.88
N VAL A 143 6.51 10.19 -1.59
CA VAL A 143 7.59 9.29 -1.12
C VAL A 143 7.09 7.88 -0.86
N CYS A 144 5.85 7.71 -0.42
CA CYS A 144 5.24 6.42 -0.07
C CYS A 144 5.29 5.42 -1.25
N PRO A 145 5.99 4.27 -1.12
CA PRO A 145 6.04 3.25 -2.16
C PRO A 145 4.67 2.78 -2.65
N TYR A 146 3.68 2.62 -1.76
CA TYR A 146 2.33 2.20 -2.17
C TYR A 146 1.65 3.26 -3.03
N SER A 147 1.78 4.55 -2.68
CA SER A 147 1.26 5.65 -3.51
C SER A 147 1.94 5.71 -4.88
N ASN A 148 3.26 5.49 -4.93
CA ASN A 148 3.99 5.45 -6.19
C ASN A 148 3.56 4.27 -7.08
N ALA A 149 3.32 3.09 -6.50
CA ALA A 149 2.90 1.91 -7.25
C ALA A 149 1.46 2.01 -7.80
N THR A 150 0.59 2.76 -7.12
CA THR A 150 -0.85 2.82 -7.43
C THR A 150 -1.25 4.06 -8.23
N ARG A 151 -0.36 5.04 -8.34
CA ARG A 151 -0.62 6.31 -9.05
C ARG A 151 -1.14 6.06 -10.46
N ASP A 152 -2.22 6.75 -10.79
CA ASP A 152 -2.93 6.66 -12.07
C ASP A 152 -3.51 5.28 -12.41
N ASN A 153 -3.47 4.32 -11.48
CA ASN A 153 -4.06 2.98 -11.64
C ASN A 153 -5.34 2.80 -10.81
N ILE A 154 -5.44 3.48 -9.66
CA ILE A 154 -6.62 3.46 -8.77
C ILE A 154 -6.91 4.86 -8.23
N ASP A 155 -8.15 5.09 -7.82
CA ASP A 155 -8.52 6.30 -7.08
C ASP A 155 -7.99 6.22 -5.65
N VAL A 156 -7.25 7.25 -5.23
CA VAL A 156 -6.76 7.42 -3.85
C VAL A 156 -7.18 8.79 -3.33
N THR A 157 -8.09 8.79 -2.35
CA THR A 157 -8.50 10.01 -1.64
C THR A 157 -7.76 10.11 -0.32
N ILE A 158 -7.22 11.28 0.00
CA ILE A 158 -6.56 11.53 1.28
C ILE A 158 -7.31 12.62 2.03
N ILE A 159 -7.69 12.31 3.27
CA ILE A 159 -8.42 13.19 4.16
C ILE A 159 -7.51 13.49 5.34
N LEU A 160 -7.27 14.77 5.60
CA LEU A 160 -6.62 15.24 6.82
C LEU A 160 -7.70 15.50 7.88
N GLY A 161 -7.55 14.88 9.05
CA GLY A 161 -8.44 15.02 10.20
C GLY A 161 -7.75 15.60 11.42
#